data_AF-A0A671WQW9-F1
#
_entry.id   AF-A0A671WQW9-F1
#
_cell.length_a   1.000
_cell.length_b   1.000
_cell.length_c   1.000
_cell.angle_alpha   90.00
_cell.angle_beta   90.00
_cell.angle_gamma   90.00
#
_symmetry.space_group_name_H-M   'P 1'
#
loop_
_entity.id
_entity.type
_entity.pdbx_description
1 polymer ?
#
loop_
_entity_poly.entity_id
_entity_poly.type
_entity_poly.pdbx_seq_one_letter_code
_entity_poly.pdbx_strand_id
1 'polypeptide(L)'
;MEGHVAKNNESTFPSFVDLDDFLNKHNSNFIWLLVATILSCGWIIYLTYYNSRNIGLILTLIINRLYKDGYIHIGSFSFSVLSGKVMFRDVYYINQDMSIRIQDGFLIFRWWKMYNPKQKQHDPKAETRLYLTVNGFEFHVYNRTDLYAQLQETFGLEPTLITPKKEEEKGREDRHKSLESVNIKAESPDPTSSWRSLIPVIKVNISTGRLAFGNHYLPQTLCVNFEDAFLTYATKPPSSHLDQYMHIVKGSLENVRVMLVPSPRYLGMQNDEPPRLMGEGFVVMQSNDVDIYYYQDEPGKLA
;
A
#
# COMPACT_ATOMS: atom_id res chain seq x y z
N MET A 1 -75.60 36.49 13.46
CA MET A 1 -75.04 35.71 14.58
C MET A 1 -74.06 34.73 13.95
N GLU A 2 -72.86 35.21 13.66
CA GLU A 2 -71.81 34.45 12.98
C GLU A 2 -71.13 33.55 14.00
N GLY A 3 -71.27 32.24 13.83
CA GLY A 3 -70.54 31.25 14.61
C GLY A 3 -69.10 31.17 14.10
N HIS A 4 -68.16 31.74 14.84
CA HIS A 4 -66.73 31.53 14.63
C HIS A 4 -66.40 30.04 14.84
N VAL A 5 -66.18 29.32 13.74
CA VAL A 5 -65.48 28.03 13.77
C VAL A 5 -64.00 28.33 14.02
N ALA A 6 -63.51 27.93 15.19
CA ALA A 6 -62.10 28.00 15.52
C ALA A 6 -61.32 27.09 14.55
N LYS A 7 -60.51 27.69 13.68
CA LYS A 7 -59.48 26.96 12.93
C LYS A 7 -58.46 26.45 13.94
N ASN A 8 -58.45 25.14 14.17
CA ASN A 8 -57.38 24.50 14.91
C ASN A 8 -56.05 24.79 14.19
N ASN A 9 -55.07 25.26 14.95
CA ASN A 9 -53.70 25.42 14.49
C ASN A 9 -53.17 24.03 14.11
N GLU A 10 -53.20 23.68 12.82
CA GLU A 10 -52.47 22.54 12.29
C GLU A 10 -50.98 22.83 12.45
N SER A 11 -50.41 22.44 13.59
CA SER A 11 -48.98 22.32 13.73
C SER A 11 -48.51 21.33 12.66
N THR A 12 -47.57 21.77 11.82
CA THR A 12 -46.96 20.96 10.73
C THR A 12 -46.28 19.68 11.23
N PHE A 13 -46.22 19.48 12.54
CA PHE A 13 -45.69 18.29 13.21
C PHE A 13 -46.84 17.54 13.90
N PRO A 14 -46.95 16.21 13.68
CA PRO A 14 -47.96 15.38 14.33
C PRO A 14 -47.77 15.40 15.84
N SER A 15 -48.88 15.45 16.59
CA SER A 15 -48.81 15.37 18.05
C SER A 15 -48.43 13.96 18.50
N PHE A 16 -47.97 13.82 19.75
CA PHE A 16 -47.60 12.52 20.32
C PHE A 16 -48.74 11.48 20.22
N VAL A 17 -49.98 11.94 20.37
CA VAL A 17 -51.19 11.11 20.31
C VAL A 17 -51.47 10.66 18.87
N ASP A 18 -51.31 11.55 17.89
CA ASP A 18 -51.51 11.22 16.48
C ASP A 18 -50.47 10.21 15.97
N LEU A 19 -49.24 10.30 16.48
CA LEU A 19 -48.15 9.37 16.14
C LEU A 19 -48.37 7.99 16.75
N ASP A 20 -48.84 7.92 17.99
CA ASP A 20 -49.13 6.63 18.65
C ASP A 20 -50.35 5.93 18.03
N ASP A 21 -51.39 6.67 17.64
CA ASP A 21 -52.56 6.12 16.94
C ASP A 21 -52.19 5.60 15.54
N PHE A 22 -51.35 6.34 14.80
CA PHE A 22 -50.79 5.89 13.53
C PHE A 22 -49.95 4.61 13.68
N LEU A 23 -49.08 4.54 14.70
CA LEU A 23 -48.22 3.38 14.94
C LEU A 23 -49.03 2.15 15.35
N ASN A 24 -50.00 2.30 16.25
CA ASN A 24 -50.87 1.20 16.68
C ASN A 24 -51.68 0.64 15.52
N LYS A 25 -52.17 1.48 14.61
CA LYS A 25 -52.83 1.07 13.37
C LYS A 25 -51.93 0.24 12.44
N HIS A 26 -50.61 0.42 12.54
CA HIS A 26 -49.58 -0.36 11.85
C HIS A 26 -48.93 -1.45 12.73
N ASN A 27 -49.62 -1.92 13.80
CA ASN A 27 -49.13 -2.94 14.73
C ASN A 27 -47.75 -2.61 15.35
N SER A 28 -47.43 -1.34 15.49
CA SER A 28 -46.17 -0.85 16.06
C SER A 28 -46.46 0.04 17.26
N ASN A 29 -45.49 0.15 18.17
CA ASN A 29 -45.61 1.01 19.35
C ASN A 29 -44.56 2.11 19.27
N PHE A 30 -44.86 3.29 19.81
CA PHE A 30 -43.88 4.38 19.95
C PHE A 30 -42.56 3.93 20.58
N ILE A 31 -42.61 3.02 21.56
CA ILE A 31 -41.42 2.46 22.21
C ILE A 31 -40.54 1.70 21.20
N TRP A 32 -41.15 0.92 20.29
CA TRP A 32 -40.43 0.19 19.25
C TRP A 32 -39.77 1.15 18.24
N LEU A 33 -40.44 2.25 17.90
CA LEU A 33 -39.88 3.28 17.03
C LEU A 33 -38.66 3.95 17.69
N LEU A 34 -38.74 4.26 18.99
CA LEU A 34 -37.62 4.85 19.74
C LEU A 34 -36.43 3.89 19.81
N VAL A 35 -36.69 2.61 20.13
CA VAL A 35 -35.65 1.56 20.14
C VAL A 35 -35.00 1.41 18.76
N ALA A 36 -35.79 1.34 17.68
CA ALA A 36 -35.28 1.26 16.31
C ALA A 36 -34.44 2.49 15.94
N THR A 37 -34.83 3.67 16.42
CA THR A 37 -34.09 4.92 16.19
C THR A 37 -32.74 4.89 16.92
N ILE A 38 -32.70 4.52 18.20
CA ILE A 38 -31.45 4.39 18.97
C ILE A 38 -30.53 3.34 18.33
N LEU A 39 -31.06 2.18 17.95
CA LEU A 39 -30.29 1.12 17.30
C LEU A 39 -29.75 1.55 15.94
N SER A 40 -30.54 2.28 15.13
CA SER A 40 -30.06 2.79 13.85
C SER A 40 -28.99 3.87 14.03
N CYS A 41 -29.10 4.76 15.00
CA CYS A 41 -28.02 5.69 15.38
C CYS A 41 -26.76 4.93 15.79
N GLY A 42 -26.87 3.93 16.68
CA GLY A 42 -25.75 3.10 17.10
C GLY A 42 -25.09 2.35 15.94
N TRP A 43 -25.90 1.85 15.00
CA TRP A 43 -25.43 1.18 13.79
C TRP A 43 -24.66 2.12 12.86
N ILE A 44 -25.15 3.34 12.65
CA ILE A 44 -24.47 4.35 11.82
C ILE A 44 -23.13 4.73 12.45
N ILE A 45 -23.08 4.92 13.78
CA ILE A 45 -21.84 5.19 14.51
C ILE A 45 -20.85 4.02 14.33
N TYR A 46 -21.33 2.78 14.46
CA TYR A 46 -20.54 1.58 14.25
C TYR A 46 -19.93 1.53 12.83
N LEU A 47 -20.77 1.70 11.80
CA LEU A 47 -20.34 1.67 10.40
C LEU A 47 -19.33 2.78 10.09
N THR A 48 -19.51 3.96 10.67
CA THR A 48 -18.67 5.13 10.39
C THR A 48 -17.29 5.03 11.05
N TYR A 49 -17.22 4.57 12.30
CA TYR A 49 -15.97 4.64 13.09
C TYR A 49 -15.29 3.29 13.35
N TYR A 50 -16.05 2.21 13.51
CA TYR A 50 -15.51 0.94 14.02
C TYR A 50 -15.35 -0.14 12.94
N ASN A 51 -16.21 -0.14 11.92
CA ASN A 51 -16.18 -1.16 10.87
C ASN A 51 -14.80 -1.26 10.18
N SER A 52 -14.18 -0.12 9.85
CA SER A 52 -12.85 -0.10 9.22
C SER A 52 -11.74 -0.65 10.10
N ARG A 53 -11.85 -0.47 11.42
CA ARG A 53 -10.87 -0.96 12.40
C ARG A 53 -11.00 -2.47 12.62
N ASN A 54 -12.24 -2.97 12.65
CA ASN A 54 -12.52 -4.40 12.73
C ASN A 54 -12.02 -5.13 11.48
N ILE A 55 -12.23 -4.57 10.29
CA ILE A 55 -11.70 -5.14 9.05
C ILE A 55 -10.16 -5.14 9.07
N GLY A 56 -9.52 -4.07 9.56
CA GLY A 56 -8.06 -4.01 9.73
C GLY A 56 -7.51 -5.12 10.63
N LEU A 57 -8.16 -5.39 11.77
CA LEU A 57 -7.79 -6.47 12.69
C LEU A 57 -7.94 -7.85 12.04
N ILE A 58 -9.08 -8.11 11.40
CA ILE A 58 -9.33 -9.38 10.70
C ILE A 58 -8.26 -9.60 9.62
N LEU A 59 -7.96 -8.57 8.83
CA LEU A 59 -6.97 -8.64 7.77
C LEU A 59 -5.57 -8.90 8.32
N THR A 60 -5.19 -8.22 9.42
CA THR A 60 -3.93 -8.45 10.13
C THR A 60 -3.78 -9.91 10.58
N LEU A 61 -4.85 -10.49 11.15
CA LEU A 61 -4.84 -11.89 11.60
C LEU A 61 -4.71 -12.86 10.42
N ILE A 62 -5.46 -12.64 9.34
CA ILE A 62 -5.41 -13.49 8.14
C ILE A 62 -4.02 -13.43 7.50
N ILE A 63 -3.44 -12.24 7.35
CA ILE A 63 -2.14 -12.07 6.72
C ILE A 63 -1.04 -12.73 7.56
N ASN A 64 -0.99 -12.48 8.87
CA ASN A 64 0.00 -13.12 9.76
C ASN A 64 -0.19 -14.64 9.88
N ARG A 65 -1.39 -15.15 9.57
CA ARG A 65 -1.63 -16.58 9.50
C ARG A 65 -1.06 -17.21 8.22
N LEU A 66 -1.09 -16.47 7.11
CA LEU A 66 -0.63 -16.93 5.79
C LEU A 66 0.88 -16.71 5.61
N TYR A 67 1.39 -15.54 5.99
CA TYR A 67 2.79 -15.17 5.90
C TYR A 67 3.45 -15.28 7.27
N LYS A 68 4.36 -16.25 7.41
CA LYS A 68 5.10 -16.49 8.66
C LYS A 68 6.45 -15.76 8.70
N ASP A 69 6.95 -15.29 7.57
CA ASP A 69 8.27 -14.67 7.42
C ASP A 69 8.25 -13.16 7.72
N GLY A 70 7.51 -12.77 8.76
CA GLY A 70 7.44 -11.40 9.22
C GLY A 70 6.10 -11.06 9.86
N TYR A 71 6.06 -9.92 10.54
CA TYR A 71 4.89 -9.41 11.22
C TYR A 71 4.30 -8.24 10.43
N ILE A 72 3.07 -8.40 9.98
CA ILE A 72 2.29 -7.34 9.32
C ILE A 72 1.22 -6.86 10.30
N HIS A 73 1.05 -5.56 10.42
CA HIS A 73 -0.04 -4.94 11.15
C HIS A 73 -0.73 -3.91 10.26
N ILE A 74 -2.07 -3.90 10.33
CA ILE A 74 -2.92 -2.96 9.61
C ILE A 74 -3.93 -2.40 10.63
N GLY A 75 -3.75 -1.14 11.02
CA GLY A 75 -4.60 -0.52 12.04
C GLY A 75 -6.04 -0.28 11.56
N SER A 76 -6.22 0.19 10.33
CA SER A 76 -7.55 0.31 9.75
C SER A 76 -7.56 0.11 8.24
N PHE A 77 -8.63 -0.49 7.74
CA PHE A 77 -8.83 -0.76 6.33
C PHE A 77 -10.29 -0.47 5.95
N SER A 78 -10.50 0.32 4.89
CA SER A 78 -11.83 0.66 4.40
C SER A 78 -11.88 0.48 2.89
N PHE A 79 -12.96 -0.15 2.41
CA PHE A 79 -13.18 -0.36 0.99
C PHE A 79 -14.51 0.25 0.57
N SER A 80 -14.45 1.19 -0.37
CA SER A 80 -15.60 1.81 -1.01
C SER A 80 -15.77 1.23 -2.41
N VAL A 81 -16.65 0.24 -2.54
CA VAL A 81 -16.94 -0.50 -3.79
C VAL A 81 -17.33 0.45 -4.93
N LEU A 82 -18.25 1.37 -4.66
CA LEU A 82 -18.80 2.28 -5.68
C LEU A 82 -17.72 3.17 -6.31
N SER A 83 -16.77 3.67 -5.50
CA SER A 83 -15.67 4.50 -5.97
C SER A 83 -14.37 3.72 -6.20
N GLY A 84 -14.37 2.39 -6.01
CA GLY A 84 -13.16 1.56 -6.06
C GLY A 84 -12.01 2.06 -5.20
N LYS A 85 -12.33 2.79 -4.11
CA LYS A 85 -11.34 3.43 -3.23
C LYS A 85 -11.08 2.51 -2.05
N VAL A 86 -9.84 2.11 -1.89
CA VAL A 86 -9.31 1.40 -0.73
C VAL A 86 -8.53 2.41 0.11
N MET A 87 -8.84 2.54 1.39
CA MET A 87 -8.08 3.35 2.34
C MET A 87 -7.47 2.44 3.39
N PHE A 88 -6.22 2.71 3.75
CA PHE A 88 -5.51 2.00 4.80
C PHE A 88 -4.82 3.00 5.71
N ARG A 89 -4.68 2.65 6.99
CA ARG A 89 -3.92 3.43 7.97
C ARG A 89 -3.16 2.51 8.90
N ASP A 90 -2.04 3.04 9.39
CA ASP A 90 -1.16 2.41 10.36
C ASP A 90 -0.75 1.01 9.90
N VAL A 91 -0.12 0.98 8.72
CA VAL A 91 0.37 -0.24 8.10
C VAL A 91 1.85 -0.34 8.39
N TYR A 92 2.28 -1.41 9.04
CA TYR A 92 3.70 -1.71 9.18
C TYR A 92 3.99 -3.18 8.95
N TYR A 93 5.10 -3.43 8.27
CA TYR A 93 5.68 -4.73 8.04
C TYR A 93 7.06 -4.75 8.68
N ILE A 94 7.33 -5.75 9.50
CA ILE A 94 8.61 -5.92 10.17
C ILE A 94 9.08 -7.35 9.92
N ASN A 95 10.26 -7.47 9.34
CA ASN A 95 10.95 -8.75 9.18
C ASN A 95 12.23 -8.80 10.05
N GLN A 96 13.22 -9.62 9.71
CA GLN A 96 14.55 -9.68 10.32
C GLN A 96 15.59 -8.83 9.58
N ASP A 97 15.28 -8.36 8.37
CA ASP A 97 16.19 -7.60 7.51
C ASP A 97 15.73 -6.17 7.24
N MET A 98 14.42 -5.97 7.15
CA MET A 98 13.82 -4.69 6.80
C MET A 98 12.51 -4.43 7.55
N SER A 99 12.14 -3.17 7.63
CA SER A 99 10.82 -2.75 8.10
C SER A 99 10.27 -1.67 7.18
N ILE A 100 8.97 -1.76 6.93
CA ILE A 100 8.22 -0.82 6.12
C ILE A 100 7.13 -0.26 7.03
N ARG A 101 6.97 1.05 7.08
CA ARG A 101 5.88 1.70 7.80
C ARG A 101 5.20 2.73 6.91
N ILE A 102 3.89 2.81 7.05
CA ILE A 102 3.05 3.72 6.30
C ILE A 102 1.99 4.25 7.27
N GLN A 103 1.94 5.56 7.43
CA GLN A 103 0.99 6.20 8.35
C GLN A 103 -0.44 6.08 7.83
N ASP A 104 -0.66 6.51 6.59
CA ASP A 104 -1.95 6.38 5.93
C ASP A 104 -1.82 6.48 4.41
N GLY A 105 -2.85 6.04 3.72
CA GLY A 105 -2.89 6.12 2.28
C GLY A 105 -4.19 5.63 1.70
N PHE A 106 -4.35 5.85 0.41
CA PHE A 106 -5.46 5.31 -0.33
C PHE A 106 -5.06 4.91 -1.74
N LEU A 107 -5.69 3.85 -2.21
CA LEU A 107 -5.59 3.34 -3.56
C LEU A 107 -6.95 3.48 -4.22
N ILE A 108 -7.00 4.12 -5.37
CA ILE A 108 -8.21 4.24 -6.19
C ILE A 108 -8.01 3.36 -7.42
N PHE A 109 -8.89 2.38 -7.57
CA PHE A 109 -8.99 1.57 -8.76
C PHE A 109 -10.31 1.85 -9.48
N ARG A 110 -10.24 2.51 -10.64
CA ARG A 110 -11.41 2.90 -11.44
C ARG A 110 -11.90 1.76 -12.33
N TRP A 111 -12.41 0.70 -11.71
CA TRP A 111 -12.93 -0.51 -12.37
C TRP A 111 -14.16 -0.31 -13.27
N TRP A 112 -15.04 0.67 -12.98
CA TRP A 112 -16.20 1.00 -13.82
C TRP A 112 -15.82 1.63 -15.16
N LYS A 113 -14.57 2.04 -15.34
CA LYS A 113 -14.12 2.69 -16.57
C LYS A 113 -13.95 1.66 -17.67
N MET A 114 -14.69 1.81 -18.76
CA MET A 114 -14.62 0.92 -19.90
C MET A 114 -13.22 0.90 -20.53
N TYR A 115 -12.76 -0.28 -20.95
CA TYR A 115 -11.49 -0.46 -21.65
C TYR A 115 -11.49 0.28 -22.98
N ASN A 116 -10.53 1.21 -23.14
CA ASN A 116 -10.34 1.93 -24.38
C ASN A 116 -9.09 1.39 -25.10
N PRO A 117 -9.23 0.56 -26.14
CA PRO A 117 -8.10 -0.03 -26.86
C PRO A 117 -7.29 0.99 -27.65
N LYS A 118 -7.81 2.22 -27.84
CA LYS A 118 -7.12 3.30 -28.58
C LYS A 118 -6.27 4.20 -27.69
N GLN A 119 -6.31 4.01 -26.36
CA GLN A 119 -5.51 4.80 -25.43
C GLN A 119 -4.05 4.38 -25.59
N LYS A 120 -3.19 5.30 -26.06
CA LYS A 120 -1.75 5.07 -26.17
C LYS A 120 -1.20 4.75 -24.77
N GLN A 121 -0.73 3.52 -24.57
CA GLN A 121 -0.15 3.06 -23.28
C GLN A 121 1.06 3.92 -22.83
N HIS A 122 1.62 4.74 -23.73
CA HIS A 122 2.88 5.45 -23.54
C HIS A 122 2.74 6.93 -23.19
N ASP A 123 1.52 7.45 -23.07
CA ASP A 123 1.30 8.86 -22.77
C ASP A 123 1.24 9.08 -21.24
N PRO A 124 2.20 9.81 -20.63
CA PRO A 124 2.16 10.12 -19.19
C PRO A 124 0.98 11.03 -18.81
N LYS A 125 0.36 11.71 -19.78
CA LYS A 125 -0.89 12.46 -19.60
C LYS A 125 -2.14 11.57 -19.67
N ALA A 126 -1.99 10.30 -20.01
CA ALA A 126 -3.11 9.39 -20.14
C ALA A 126 -3.83 9.21 -18.79
N GLU A 127 -5.14 9.04 -18.86
CA GLU A 127 -5.97 8.88 -17.68
C GLU A 127 -5.63 7.56 -16.97
N THR A 128 -5.24 7.66 -15.70
CA THR A 128 -4.87 6.50 -14.89
C THR A 128 -6.09 5.79 -14.33
N ARG A 129 -5.99 4.47 -14.27
CA ARG A 129 -7.00 3.61 -13.63
C ARG A 129 -6.61 3.21 -12.23
N LEU A 130 -5.31 3.16 -11.97
CA LEU A 130 -4.74 2.93 -10.66
C LEU A 130 -4.02 4.20 -10.20
N TYR A 131 -4.46 4.73 -9.06
CA TYR A 131 -3.87 5.87 -8.41
C TYR A 131 -3.62 5.50 -6.95
N LEU A 132 -2.37 5.61 -6.51
CA LEU A 132 -1.94 5.30 -5.15
C LEU A 132 -1.42 6.58 -4.51
N THR A 133 -1.91 6.90 -3.32
CA THR A 133 -1.35 7.97 -2.48
C THR A 133 -0.95 7.36 -1.14
N VAL A 134 0.29 7.59 -0.75
CA VAL A 134 0.89 7.09 0.49
C VAL A 134 1.45 8.26 1.26
N ASN A 135 1.24 8.27 2.57
CA ASN A 135 1.77 9.28 3.47
C ASN A 135 2.58 8.62 4.59
N GLY A 136 3.68 9.27 4.98
CA GLY A 136 4.61 8.78 5.99
C GLY A 136 5.23 7.45 5.60
N PHE A 137 5.71 7.32 4.36
CA PHE A 137 6.37 6.11 3.89
C PHE A 137 7.77 6.00 4.51
N GLU A 138 7.97 5.05 5.41
CA GLU A 138 9.27 4.77 6.00
C GLU A 138 9.75 3.39 5.57
N PHE A 139 10.94 3.33 4.99
CA PHE A 139 11.61 2.08 4.62
C PHE A 139 12.95 2.01 5.33
N HIS A 140 13.09 1.08 6.28
CA HIS A 140 14.31 0.91 7.05
C HIS A 140 14.90 -0.47 6.81
N VAL A 141 16.11 -0.50 6.23
CA VAL A 141 16.92 -1.71 6.04
C VAL A 141 18.01 -1.73 7.09
N TYR A 142 18.09 -2.83 7.84
CA TYR A 142 19.07 -2.99 8.93
C TYR A 142 19.99 -4.19 8.73
N ASN A 143 19.49 -5.32 8.21
CA ASN A 143 20.29 -6.53 7.98
C ASN A 143 20.15 -7.07 6.55
N ARG A 144 21.06 -7.96 6.17
CA ARG A 144 21.05 -8.74 4.93
C ARG A 144 21.32 -10.21 5.26
N THR A 145 20.44 -10.79 6.07
CA THR A 145 20.59 -12.14 6.64
C THR A 145 20.81 -13.20 5.56
N ASP A 146 20.15 -13.06 4.41
CA ASP A 146 20.33 -13.96 3.25
C ASP A 146 21.78 -14.02 2.74
N LEU A 147 22.46 -12.88 2.66
CA LEU A 147 23.86 -12.83 2.20
C LEU A 147 24.78 -13.52 3.22
N TYR A 148 24.53 -13.29 4.52
CA TYR A 148 25.30 -13.94 5.57
C TYR A 148 25.05 -15.45 5.61
N ALA A 149 23.83 -15.90 5.35
CA ALA A 149 23.50 -17.33 5.24
C ALA A 149 24.22 -17.98 4.06
N GLN A 150 24.25 -17.33 2.88
CA GLN A 150 24.98 -17.83 1.72
C GLN A 150 26.49 -17.89 1.97
N LEU A 151 27.04 -16.90 2.68
CA LEU A 151 28.45 -16.92 3.08
C LEU A 151 28.72 -18.07 4.05
N GLN A 152 27.87 -18.29 5.07
CA GLN A 152 28.01 -19.43 5.99
C GLN A 152 28.01 -20.77 5.23
N GLU A 153 27.10 -20.94 4.27
CA GLU A 153 27.02 -22.13 3.42
C GLU A 153 28.28 -22.31 2.57
N THR A 154 28.76 -21.24 1.94
CA THR A 154 29.95 -21.26 1.08
C THR A 154 31.23 -21.58 1.87
N PHE A 155 31.33 -21.11 3.12
CA PHE A 155 32.49 -21.33 3.99
C PHE A 155 32.35 -22.57 4.90
N GLY A 156 31.23 -23.30 4.84
CA GLY A 156 30.99 -24.51 5.64
C GLY A 156 30.85 -24.25 7.15
N LEU A 157 30.37 -23.06 7.54
CA LEU A 157 30.16 -22.69 8.94
C LEU A 157 28.84 -23.23 9.49
N GLU A 158 28.76 -23.45 10.80
CA GLU A 158 27.50 -23.86 11.45
C GLU A 158 26.44 -22.75 11.30
N PRO A 159 25.21 -23.10 10.84
CA PRO A 159 24.16 -22.12 10.62
C PRO A 159 23.65 -21.56 11.96
N THR A 160 24.08 -20.35 12.28
CA THR A 160 23.64 -19.66 13.51
C THR A 160 22.38 -18.82 13.28
N LEU A 161 22.06 -18.51 12.02
CA LEU A 161 20.94 -17.66 11.63
C LEU A 161 19.68 -18.50 11.44
N ILE A 162 18.54 -18.01 11.97
CA ILE A 162 17.22 -18.61 11.74
C ILE A 162 16.81 -18.29 10.31
N THR A 163 17.29 -19.07 9.35
CA THR A 163 16.74 -19.02 8.00
C THR A 163 15.33 -19.61 8.04
N PRO A 164 14.32 -18.98 7.41
CA PRO A 164 13.12 -19.71 7.06
C PRO A 164 13.58 -20.90 6.22
N LYS A 165 13.33 -22.10 6.74
CA LYS A 165 13.79 -23.36 6.17
C LYS A 165 13.72 -23.32 4.65
N LYS A 166 14.87 -23.48 4.00
CA LYS A 166 14.99 -24.01 2.63
C LYS A 166 14.42 -25.44 2.61
N GLU A 167 13.11 -25.61 2.81
CA GLU A 167 12.40 -26.85 2.43
C GLU A 167 12.27 -26.93 0.88
N GLU A 168 12.68 -25.89 0.15
CA GLU A 168 12.72 -25.86 -1.32
C GLU A 168 14.02 -26.40 -1.95
N GLU A 169 15.07 -26.71 -1.18
CA GLU A 169 16.33 -27.21 -1.77
C GLU A 169 16.32 -28.70 -2.14
N LYS A 170 15.30 -29.46 -1.73
CA LYS A 170 15.04 -30.79 -2.32
C LYS A 170 14.39 -30.72 -3.71
N GLY A 171 13.99 -29.53 -4.19
CA GLY A 171 13.41 -29.35 -5.53
C GLY A 171 14.40 -28.91 -6.61
N ARG A 172 15.69 -28.69 -6.26
CA ARG A 172 16.68 -28.13 -7.20
C ARG A 172 17.41 -29.20 -8.01
N GLU A 173 17.45 -30.45 -7.55
CA GLU A 173 18.01 -31.58 -8.31
C GLU A 173 17.02 -32.18 -9.33
N ASP A 174 15.70 -32.04 -9.13
CA ASP A 174 14.69 -32.56 -10.06
C ASP A 174 14.41 -31.64 -11.27
N ARG A 175 14.95 -30.41 -11.29
CA ARG A 175 14.78 -29.48 -12.43
C ARG A 175 15.66 -29.79 -13.64
N HIS A 176 16.62 -30.73 -13.53
CA HIS A 176 17.51 -31.07 -14.63
C HIS A 176 17.04 -32.24 -15.51
N LYS A 177 15.90 -32.87 -15.19
CA LYS A 177 15.39 -34.06 -15.92
C LYS A 177 14.08 -33.87 -16.70
N SER A 178 13.49 -32.67 -16.75
CA SER A 178 12.22 -32.44 -17.50
C SER A 178 12.35 -31.47 -18.67
N LEU A 179 13.55 -31.27 -19.22
CA LEU A 179 13.78 -30.47 -20.43
C LEU A 179 13.50 -31.26 -21.73
N GLU A 180 12.75 -32.36 -21.67
CA GLU A 180 12.22 -33.02 -22.86
C GLU A 180 10.81 -32.50 -23.16
N SER A 181 10.78 -31.51 -24.06
CA SER A 181 9.66 -31.19 -24.95
C SER A 181 8.27 -31.08 -24.32
N VAL A 182 8.00 -29.99 -23.60
CA VAL A 182 6.64 -29.46 -23.57
C VAL A 182 6.45 -28.68 -24.87
N ASN A 183 5.72 -29.28 -25.81
CA ASN A 183 5.30 -28.66 -27.06
C ASN A 183 4.24 -27.59 -26.73
N ILE A 184 4.70 -26.42 -26.26
CA ILE A 184 3.84 -25.25 -26.07
C ILE A 184 3.57 -24.72 -27.47
N LYS A 185 2.35 -24.96 -27.96
CA LYS A 185 1.84 -24.30 -29.17
C LYS A 185 2.14 -22.80 -29.05
N ALA A 186 2.94 -22.30 -29.99
CA ALA A 186 3.18 -20.89 -30.18
C ALA A 186 1.87 -20.22 -30.62
N GLU A 187 1.02 -19.87 -29.66
CA GLU A 187 0.11 -18.75 -29.84
C GLU A 187 0.94 -17.49 -29.57
N SER A 188 1.15 -16.69 -30.63
CA SER A 188 1.58 -15.31 -30.52
C SER A 188 0.81 -14.64 -29.38
N PRO A 189 1.47 -14.13 -28.32
CA PRO A 189 0.76 -13.47 -27.24
C PRO A 189 0.11 -12.22 -27.81
N ASP A 190 -1.19 -12.27 -28.02
CA ASP A 190 -1.98 -11.10 -28.36
C ASP A 190 -1.73 -10.03 -27.26
N PRO A 191 -1.23 -8.83 -27.61
CA PRO A 191 -0.91 -7.77 -26.65
C PRO A 191 -2.16 -7.23 -25.92
N THR A 192 -3.35 -7.73 -26.25
CA THR A 192 -4.65 -7.37 -25.68
C THR A 192 -5.02 -8.22 -24.45
N SER A 193 -4.40 -9.39 -24.24
CA SER A 193 -4.77 -10.34 -23.17
C SER A 193 -4.03 -10.14 -21.84
N SER A 194 -3.06 -9.23 -21.79
CA SER A 194 -2.34 -8.95 -20.54
C SER A 194 -3.15 -7.98 -19.67
N TRP A 195 -3.27 -8.26 -18.37
CA TRP A 195 -3.83 -7.34 -17.34
C TRP A 195 -3.24 -5.91 -17.41
N ARG A 196 -2.09 -5.75 -18.07
CA ARG A 196 -1.41 -4.49 -18.39
C ARG A 196 -2.22 -3.59 -19.33
N SER A 197 -3.03 -4.15 -20.22
CA SER A 197 -3.98 -3.38 -21.03
C SER A 197 -5.03 -2.71 -20.14
N LEU A 198 -5.40 -3.38 -19.04
CA LEU A 198 -6.35 -2.85 -18.07
C LEU A 198 -5.76 -1.71 -17.25
N ILE A 199 -4.46 -1.65 -17.02
CA ILE A 199 -3.81 -0.61 -16.19
C ILE A 199 -2.55 -0.10 -16.91
N PRO A 200 -2.70 0.77 -17.92
CA PRO A 200 -1.57 1.18 -18.74
C PRO A 200 -0.58 2.08 -17.99
N VAL A 201 -1.09 2.91 -17.07
CA VAL A 201 -0.30 3.87 -16.30
C VAL A 201 -0.73 3.81 -14.84
N ILE A 202 0.25 3.67 -13.95
CA ILE A 202 0.10 3.71 -12.51
C ILE A 202 0.73 5.00 -12.01
N LYS A 203 -0.06 5.81 -11.32
CA LYS A 203 0.44 7.01 -10.64
C LYS A 203 0.53 6.74 -9.15
N VAL A 204 1.70 6.96 -8.59
CA VAL A 204 1.98 6.86 -7.16
C VAL A 204 2.41 8.23 -6.69
N ASN A 205 1.74 8.73 -5.66
CA ASN A 205 2.08 9.97 -4.97
C ASN A 205 2.48 9.61 -3.54
N ILE A 206 3.65 10.05 -3.09
CA ILE A 206 4.12 9.88 -1.73
C ILE A 206 4.32 11.27 -1.14
N SER A 207 3.59 11.63 -0.08
CA SER A 207 3.60 12.99 0.47
C SER A 207 4.68 13.25 1.52
N THR A 208 5.19 12.20 2.14
CA THR A 208 6.39 12.22 2.98
C THR A 208 7.04 10.86 2.94
N GLY A 209 8.36 10.82 2.78
CA GLY A 209 9.09 9.56 2.73
C GLY A 209 10.47 9.62 3.37
N ARG A 210 10.85 8.49 3.97
CA ARG A 210 12.13 8.29 4.64
C ARG A 210 12.67 6.91 4.33
N LEU A 211 13.87 6.85 3.75
CA LEU A 211 14.63 5.63 3.56
C LEU A 211 15.79 5.64 4.56
N ALA A 212 15.86 4.65 5.43
CA ALA A 212 16.94 4.50 6.39
C ALA A 212 17.74 3.23 6.09
N PHE A 213 19.06 3.37 6.01
CA PHE A 213 20.00 2.28 5.83
C PHE A 213 20.99 2.31 6.98
N GLY A 214 20.86 1.37 7.91
CA GLY A 214 21.74 1.33 9.06
C GLY A 214 21.27 0.38 10.14
N ASN A 215 22.22 -0.01 10.97
CA ASN A 215 22.06 -1.00 12.02
C ASN A 215 22.42 -0.40 13.38
N HIS A 216 21.92 -0.98 14.47
CA HIS A 216 22.29 -0.58 15.83
C HIS A 216 23.76 -0.81 16.16
N TYR A 217 24.45 -1.68 15.42
CA TYR A 217 25.89 -1.93 15.54
C TYR A 217 26.75 -0.92 14.77
N LEU A 218 26.14 -0.06 13.96
CA LEU A 218 26.85 0.98 13.21
C LEU A 218 26.65 2.33 13.92
N PRO A 219 27.71 3.16 14.02
CA PRO A 219 27.62 4.47 14.68
C PRO A 219 26.74 5.45 13.90
N GLN A 220 26.63 5.28 12.58
CA GLN A 220 25.87 6.15 11.70
C GLN A 220 24.92 5.35 10.81
N THR A 221 23.76 5.94 10.53
CA THR A 221 22.71 5.44 9.64
C THR A 221 22.54 6.44 8.50
N LEU A 222 22.56 5.95 7.27
CA LEU A 222 22.27 6.75 6.09
C LEU A 222 20.76 6.93 5.97
N CYS A 223 20.27 8.15 6.12
CA CYS A 223 18.87 8.50 5.94
C CYS A 223 18.69 9.33 4.66
N VAL A 224 17.75 8.95 3.81
CA VAL A 224 17.28 9.73 2.67
C VAL A 224 15.86 10.14 2.95
N ASN A 225 15.62 11.44 3.13
CA ASN A 225 14.30 12.00 3.36
C ASN A 225 13.84 12.75 2.10
N PHE A 226 12.55 12.72 1.82
CA PHE A 226 11.90 13.52 0.80
C PHE A 226 10.51 13.91 1.28
N GLU A 227 10.03 15.08 0.85
CA GLU A 227 8.68 15.54 1.17
C GLU A 227 7.74 14.93 0.14
N ASP A 228 7.60 15.54 -1.04
CA ASP A 228 6.72 15.02 -2.08
C ASP A 228 7.48 14.16 -3.09
N ALA A 229 6.86 13.06 -3.55
CA ALA A 229 7.34 12.25 -4.65
C ALA A 229 6.20 11.84 -5.58
N PHE A 230 6.29 12.28 -6.83
CA PHE A 230 5.35 11.97 -7.89
C PHE A 230 5.94 10.95 -8.85
N LEU A 231 5.55 9.69 -8.72
CA LEU A 231 6.02 8.59 -9.54
C LEU A 231 4.94 8.16 -10.53
N THR A 232 5.33 8.05 -11.80
CA THR A 232 4.50 7.53 -12.88
C THR A 232 5.19 6.30 -13.46
N TYR A 233 4.56 5.15 -13.28
CA TYR A 233 4.96 3.90 -13.91
C TYR A 233 4.11 3.65 -15.16
N ALA A 234 4.78 3.32 -16.27
CA ALA A 234 4.14 2.97 -17.53
C ALA A 234 4.99 1.94 -18.28
N THR A 235 4.36 1.20 -19.20
CA THR A 235 5.07 0.31 -20.11
C THR A 235 5.22 0.95 -21.49
N LYS A 236 6.35 0.68 -22.15
CA LYS A 236 6.65 1.10 -23.51
C LYS A 236 6.99 -0.08 -24.41
N PRO A 237 6.88 0.07 -25.75
CA PRO A 237 7.43 -0.92 -26.65
C PRO A 237 8.91 -1.12 -26.32
N PRO A 238 9.40 -2.35 -26.48
CA PRO A 238 10.78 -2.70 -26.17
C PRO A 238 11.75 -1.93 -27.07
N SER A 239 12.95 -1.67 -26.56
CA SER A 239 14.02 -1.07 -27.36
C SER A 239 14.61 -2.07 -28.36
N SER A 240 14.70 -3.34 -27.96
CA SER A 240 15.13 -4.47 -28.78
C SER A 240 13.94 -5.23 -29.36
N HIS A 241 14.09 -5.78 -30.57
CA HIS A 241 13.04 -6.62 -31.17
C HIS A 241 12.86 -7.97 -30.47
N LEU A 242 13.86 -8.41 -29.70
CA LEU A 242 13.83 -9.68 -28.97
C LEU A 242 13.14 -9.57 -27.60
N ASP A 243 12.93 -8.35 -27.11
CA ASP A 243 12.32 -8.11 -25.80
C ASP A 243 10.80 -7.95 -25.94
N GLN A 244 10.05 -8.17 -24.85
CA GLN A 244 8.59 -8.09 -24.90
C GLN A 244 8.08 -6.66 -24.74
N TYR A 245 8.60 -5.93 -23.74
CA TYR A 245 8.25 -4.55 -23.45
C TYR A 245 9.26 -3.95 -22.47
N MET A 246 9.25 -2.62 -22.37
CA MET A 246 10.08 -1.85 -21.45
C MET A 246 9.23 -1.29 -20.31
N HIS A 247 9.68 -1.49 -19.08
CA HIS A 247 9.20 -0.80 -17.89
C HIS A 247 9.83 0.59 -17.79
N ILE A 248 9.00 1.59 -17.51
CA ILE A 248 9.46 2.96 -17.28
C ILE A 248 8.87 3.48 -15.99
N VAL A 249 9.73 3.97 -15.11
CA VAL A 249 9.33 4.78 -13.97
C VAL A 249 9.90 6.18 -14.18
N LYS A 250 9.01 7.18 -14.20
CA LYS A 250 9.38 8.59 -14.17
C LYS A 250 8.93 9.17 -12.84
N GLY A 251 9.87 9.71 -12.09
CA GLY A 251 9.64 10.30 -10.79
C GLY A 251 10.10 11.75 -10.76
N SER A 252 9.42 12.58 -9.99
CA SER A 252 9.97 13.85 -9.52
C SER A 252 9.80 13.89 -8.01
N LEU A 253 10.88 14.20 -7.30
CA LEU A 253 10.93 14.27 -5.84
C LEU A 253 11.28 15.69 -5.43
N GLU A 254 10.61 16.16 -4.39
CA GLU A 254 10.81 17.48 -3.80
C GLU A 254 11.52 17.38 -2.44
N ASN A 255 12.40 18.34 -2.17
CA ASN A 255 13.15 18.52 -0.93
C ASN A 255 13.88 17.24 -0.47
N VAL A 256 14.64 16.64 -1.39
CA VAL A 256 15.43 15.45 -1.12
C VAL A 256 16.65 15.80 -0.27
N ARG A 257 16.80 15.14 0.88
CA ARG A 257 17.92 15.32 1.81
C ARG A 257 18.53 13.98 2.18
N VAL A 258 19.82 13.82 1.88
CA VAL A 258 20.64 12.66 2.27
C VAL A 258 21.48 13.04 3.46
N MET A 259 21.35 12.29 4.55
CA MET A 259 21.99 12.58 5.83
C MET A 259 22.64 11.33 6.42
N LEU A 260 23.77 11.54 7.10
CA LEU A 260 24.34 10.57 8.03
C LEU A 260 23.89 10.97 9.44
N VAL A 261 23.01 10.15 10.01
CA VAL A 261 22.40 10.37 11.32
C VAL A 261 23.06 9.41 12.33
N PRO A 262 23.45 9.86 13.52
CA PRO A 262 23.97 8.97 14.55
C PRO A 262 22.92 7.91 14.94
N SER A 263 23.35 6.65 15.04
CA SER A 263 22.46 5.55 15.40
C SER A 263 22.07 5.66 16.88
N PRO A 264 20.78 5.80 17.24
CA PRO A 264 20.36 6.07 18.62
C PRO A 264 20.70 4.96 19.63
N ARG A 265 20.92 3.73 19.15
CA ARG A 265 21.16 2.53 19.97
C ARG A 265 22.60 2.02 19.89
N TYR A 266 23.52 2.79 19.33
CA TYR A 266 24.92 2.41 19.25
C TYR A 266 25.60 2.57 20.62
N LEU A 267 26.22 1.49 21.11
CA LEU A 267 26.89 1.42 22.41
C LEU A 267 28.43 1.43 22.30
N GLY A 268 28.98 1.53 21.09
CA GLY A 268 30.44 1.51 20.88
C GLY A 268 31.11 2.84 21.21
N MET A 269 32.42 2.79 21.47
CA MET A 269 33.21 4.01 21.67
C MET A 269 33.36 4.75 20.33
N GLN A 270 32.87 5.98 20.29
CA GLN A 270 32.96 6.84 19.12
C GLN A 270 34.34 7.51 19.14
N ASN A 271 35.31 6.90 18.44
CA ASN A 271 36.72 7.33 18.49
C ASN A 271 36.98 8.65 17.74
N ASP A 272 36.15 8.99 16.75
CA ASP A 272 36.25 10.24 15.98
C ASP A 272 35.10 11.18 16.33
N GLU A 273 35.43 12.44 16.60
CA GLU A 273 34.45 13.49 16.86
C GLU A 273 33.62 13.71 15.58
N PRO A 274 32.28 13.54 15.61
CA PRO A 274 31.48 13.61 14.41
C PRO A 274 31.54 15.03 13.79
N PRO A 275 31.45 15.14 12.44
CA PRO A 275 31.27 16.42 11.79
C PRO A 275 30.10 17.19 12.43
N ARG A 276 30.22 18.51 12.55
CA ARG A 276 29.17 19.36 13.16
C ARG A 276 27.81 19.02 12.54
N LEU A 277 26.89 18.53 13.36
CA LEU A 277 25.55 18.18 12.95
C LEU A 277 24.74 19.46 12.74
N MET A 278 24.07 19.59 11.58
CA MET A 278 23.09 20.65 11.34
C MET A 278 21.68 20.06 11.50
N GLY A 279 21.22 19.99 12.76
CA GLY A 279 19.95 19.37 13.12
C GLY A 279 20.08 17.88 13.41
N GLU A 280 19.27 17.04 12.76
CA GLU A 280 19.18 15.59 13.00
C GLU A 280 20.43 14.80 12.60
N GLY A 281 21.29 15.35 11.73
CA GLY A 281 22.43 14.60 11.18
C GLY A 281 23.39 15.49 10.41
N PHE A 282 24.44 14.86 9.88
CA PHE A 282 25.34 15.48 8.91
C PHE A 282 24.71 15.38 7.51
N VAL A 283 24.47 16.51 6.87
CA VAL A 283 23.89 16.54 5.52
C VAL A 283 24.99 16.25 4.50
N VAL A 284 24.83 15.16 3.76
CA VAL A 284 25.74 14.77 2.67
C VAL A 284 25.31 15.44 1.37
N MET A 285 24.00 15.46 1.12
CA MET A 285 23.43 16.04 -0.09
C MET A 285 22.05 16.62 0.22
N GLN A 286 21.73 17.76 -0.38
CA GLN A 286 20.41 18.35 -0.36
C GLN A 286 20.09 18.91 -1.74
N SER A 287 18.91 18.59 -2.26
CA SER A 287 18.38 19.14 -3.51
C SER A 287 16.91 19.46 -3.33
N ASN A 288 16.46 20.56 -3.89
CA ASN A 288 15.04 20.92 -3.87
C ASN A 288 14.26 20.07 -4.87
N ASP A 289 14.79 19.87 -6.08
CA ASP A 289 14.13 19.08 -7.12
C ASP A 289 15.05 17.94 -7.56
N VAL A 290 14.51 16.73 -7.66
CA VAL A 290 15.22 15.53 -8.14
C VAL A 290 14.31 14.75 -9.08
N ASP A 291 14.70 14.66 -10.35
CA ASP A 291 14.00 13.82 -11.31
C ASP A 291 14.65 12.43 -11.41
N ILE A 292 13.81 11.39 -11.34
CA ILE A 292 14.22 9.99 -11.45
C ILE A 292 13.68 9.42 -12.76
N TYR A 293 14.56 8.80 -13.53
CA TYR A 293 14.20 8.06 -14.73
C TYR A 293 14.78 6.66 -14.65
N TYR A 294 13.90 5.67 -14.58
CA TYR A 294 14.27 4.26 -14.59
C TYR A 294 13.66 3.58 -15.81
N TYR A 295 14.50 2.83 -16.52
CA TYR A 295 14.14 2.07 -17.72
C TYR A 295 14.64 0.65 -17.54
N GLN A 296 13.78 -0.34 -17.78
CA GLN A 296 14.15 -1.75 -17.71
C GLN A 296 13.39 -2.54 -18.78
N ASP A 297 14.11 -3.16 -19.71
CA ASP A 297 13.54 -4.09 -20.68
C ASP A 297 13.24 -5.43 -20.02
N GLU A 298 12.08 -6.02 -20.33
CA GLU A 298 11.75 -7.40 -19.94
C GLU A 298 12.23 -8.36 -21.02
N PRO A 299 13.16 -9.28 -20.68
CA PRO A 299 13.73 -10.19 -21.67
C PRO A 299 12.65 -11.10 -22.24
N GLY A 300 12.64 -11.22 -23.57
CA GLY A 300 11.80 -12.20 -24.24
C GLY A 300 12.22 -13.63 -23.89
N LYS A 301 11.27 -14.57 -24.02
CA LYS A 301 11.62 -15.99 -24.00
C LYS A 301 12.46 -16.26 -25.25
N LEU A 302 13.72 -16.66 -25.06
CA LEU A 302 14.53 -17.21 -26.15
C LEU A 302 13.77 -18.41 -26.72
N ALA A 303 13.38 -18.31 -27.98
CA ALA A 303 12.82 -19.41 -28.76
C ALA A 303 13.95 -20.28 -29.30
#